data_AF-A0AAE1U1R2-F1
#
_entry.id   AF-A0AAE1U1R2-F1
#
_cell.length_a   1.000
_cell.length_b   1.000
_cell.length_c   1.000
_cell.angle_alpha   90.00
_cell.angle_beta   90.00
_cell.angle_gamma   90.00
#
_symmetry.space_group_name_H-M   'P 1'
#
loop_
_entity.id
_entity.type
_entity.pdbx_description
1 polymer ?
#
loop_
_entity_poly.entity_id
_entity_poly.type
_entity_poly.pdbx_seq_one_letter_code
_entity_poly.pdbx_strand_id
1 'polypeptide(L)'
;MAKGSGVGGVWQEHLELLQYLLYIFNTVFFMVGSIIFAVTLWTRFDENMVDYVTGLGLYHYWSGIYVLLVSSALVMINSFMACCGAYFRSLPILLAVGYR
;
A
#
# COMPACT_ATOMS: atom_id res chain seq x y z
N MET A 1 -32.61 27.45 -13.71
CA MET A 1 -31.64 27.76 -14.78
C MET A 1 -30.82 26.51 -15.04
N ALA A 2 -30.76 26.12 -16.32
CA ALA A 2 -30.20 24.93 -16.96
C ALA A 2 -29.44 23.87 -16.12
N LYS A 3 -30.05 22.69 -16.01
CA LYS A 3 -29.42 21.41 -15.71
C LYS A 3 -28.66 20.96 -16.98
N GLY A 4 -27.35 21.20 -17.02
CA GLY A 4 -26.46 20.72 -18.09
C GLY A 4 -26.19 19.23 -17.93
N SER A 5 -26.74 18.43 -18.84
CA SER A 5 -26.64 16.97 -18.88
C SER A 5 -25.45 16.51 -19.72
N GLY A 6 -24.76 15.45 -19.28
CA GLY A 6 -24.18 14.48 -20.22
C GLY A 6 -22.71 14.09 -20.02
N VAL A 7 -21.81 15.02 -19.71
CA VAL A 7 -20.37 14.70 -19.72
C VAL A 7 -19.75 14.73 -18.33
N GLY A 8 -20.15 15.64 -17.43
CA GLY A 8 -19.57 15.73 -16.09
C GLY A 8 -19.90 14.58 -15.13
N GLY A 9 -21.09 13.98 -15.26
CA GLY A 9 -21.55 12.93 -14.34
C GLY A 9 -20.84 11.58 -14.52
N VAL A 10 -20.59 11.19 -15.77
CA VAL A 10 -19.90 9.93 -16.10
C VAL A 10 -18.48 9.93 -15.50
N TRP A 11 -17.74 11.04 -15.62
CA TRP A 11 -16.40 11.14 -15.04
C TRP A 11 -16.39 11.05 -13.52
N GLN A 12 -17.45 11.52 -12.84
CA GLN A 12 -17.54 11.44 -11.37
C GLN A 12 -17.77 10.00 -10.89
N GLU A 13 -18.65 9.24 -11.54
CA GLU A 13 -18.87 7.82 -11.21
C GLU A 13 -17.58 6.99 -11.38
N HIS A 14 -16.81 7.25 -12.44
CA HIS A 14 -15.52 6.58 -12.66
C HIS A 14 -14.47 6.96 -11.62
N LEU A 15 -14.46 8.21 -11.14
CA LEU A 15 -13.53 8.69 -10.12
C LEU A 15 -13.83 8.07 -8.74
N GLU A 16 -15.11 7.92 -8.38
CA GLU A 16 -15.53 7.30 -7.12
C GLU A 16 -15.18 5.81 -7.08
N LEU A 17 -15.41 5.09 -8.19
CA LEU A 17 -15.03 3.68 -8.32
C LEU A 17 -13.51 3.49 -8.23
N LEU A 18 -12.74 4.38 -8.87
CA LEU A 18 -11.27 4.33 -8.81
C LEU A 18 -10.75 4.60 -7.38
N GLN A 19 -11.32 5.57 -6.66
CA GLN A 19 -10.96 5.85 -5.27
C GLN A 19 -11.26 4.67 -4.35
N TYR A 20 -12.41 4.04 -4.52
CA TYR A 20 -12.80 2.86 -3.76
C TYR A 20 -11.87 1.66 -4.02
N LEU A 21 -11.55 1.39 -5.29
CA LEU A 21 -10.57 0.37 -5.65
C LEU A 21 -9.19 0.67 -5.07
N LEU A 22 -8.70 1.91 -5.21
CA LEU A 22 -7.40 2.33 -4.67
C LEU A 22 -7.35 2.12 -3.15
N TYR A 23 -8.41 2.45 -2.41
CA TYR A 23 -8.48 2.23 -0.96
C TYR A 23 -8.38 0.75 -0.58
N ILE A 24 -9.15 -0.12 -1.25
CA ILE A 24 -9.15 -1.57 -0.98
C ILE A 24 -7.80 -2.18 -1.35
N PHE A 25 -7.33 -1.95 -2.57
CA PHE A 25 -6.05 -2.51 -3.03
C PHE A 25 -4.91 -2.06 -2.11
N ASN A 26 -4.89 -0.79 -1.73
CA ASN A 26 -3.86 -0.24 -0.86
C ASN A 26 -3.89 -0.86 0.54
N THR A 27 -5.07 -1.09 1.10
CA THR A 27 -5.23 -1.78 2.40
C THR A 27 -4.75 -3.23 2.32
N VAL A 28 -5.05 -3.93 1.22
CA VAL A 28 -4.58 -5.30 1.00
C VAL A 28 -3.05 -5.33 0.87
N PHE A 29 -2.46 -4.42 0.09
CA PHE A 29 -0.99 -4.34 -0.05
C PHE A 29 -0.30 -4.01 1.28
N PHE A 30 -0.91 -3.19 2.12
CA PHE A 30 -0.40 -2.93 3.46
C PHE A 30 -0.41 -4.19 4.34
N MET A 31 -1.52 -4.95 4.33
CA MET A 31 -1.63 -6.22 5.06
C MET A 31 -0.65 -7.28 4.54
N VAL A 32 -0.50 -7.40 3.22
CA VAL A 32 0.46 -8.34 2.62
C VAL A 32 1.89 -7.92 2.96
N GLY A 33 2.20 -6.61 2.88
CA GLY A 33 3.50 -6.07 3.27
C GLY A 33 3.83 -6.35 4.74
N SER A 34 2.85 -6.23 5.65
CA SER A 34 3.06 -6.54 7.08
C SER A 34 3.28 -8.01 7.36
N ILE A 35 2.58 -8.90 6.68
CA ILE A 35 2.83 -10.34 6.79
C ILE A 35 4.23 -10.67 6.29
N ILE A 36 4.63 -10.19 5.11
CA ILE A 36 5.95 -10.47 4.56
C ILE A 36 7.05 -9.89 5.44
N PHE A 37 6.89 -8.67 5.94
CA PHE A 37 7.86 -8.03 6.82
C PHE A 37 7.99 -8.78 8.16
N ALA A 38 6.87 -9.20 8.76
CA ALA A 38 6.88 -9.99 9.99
C ALA A 38 7.55 -11.36 9.79
N VAL A 39 7.24 -12.05 8.69
CA VAL A 39 7.89 -13.33 8.35
C VAL A 39 9.39 -13.13 8.10
N THR A 40 9.77 -12.08 7.37
CA THR A 40 11.18 -11.78 7.07
C THR A 40 11.97 -11.46 8.34
N LEU A 41 11.37 -10.71 9.27
CA LEU A 41 11.95 -10.44 10.59
C LEU A 41 12.02 -11.72 11.42
N TRP A 42 10.96 -12.52 11.45
CA TRP A 42 10.92 -13.80 12.17
C TRP A 42 12.05 -14.72 11.74
N THR A 43 12.22 -14.89 10.42
CA THR A 43 13.32 -15.66 9.84
C THR A 43 14.70 -15.12 10.23
N ARG A 44 14.82 -13.82 10.54
CA ARG A 44 16.09 -13.24 10.99
C ARG A 44 16.35 -13.43 12.49
N PHE A 45 15.30 -13.51 13.31
CA PHE A 45 15.43 -13.72 14.76
C PHE A 45 15.54 -15.21 15.14
N ASP A 46 15.09 -16.12 14.29
CA ASP A 46 15.17 -17.54 14.57
C ASP A 46 16.60 -18.08 14.33
N GLU A 47 17.35 -18.29 15.43
CA GLU A 47 18.71 -18.84 15.40
C GLU A 47 18.77 -20.27 14.84
N ASN A 48 17.72 -21.07 15.01
CA ASN A 48 17.67 -22.43 14.46
C ASN A 48 17.71 -22.40 12.93
N MET A 49 16.95 -21.50 12.29
CA MET A 49 16.97 -21.32 10.83
C MET A 49 18.37 -20.93 10.31
N VAL A 50 19.14 -20.16 11.08
CA VAL A 50 20.51 -19.76 10.73
C VAL A 50 21.45 -20.96 10.66
N ASP A 51 21.37 -21.86 11.63
CA ASP A 51 22.19 -23.08 11.66
C ASP A 51 21.85 -24.04 10.52
N TYR A 52 20.55 -24.23 10.22
CA TYR A 52 20.13 -25.07 9.08
C TYR A 52 20.60 -24.52 7.73
N VAL A 53 20.49 -23.20 7.52
CA VAL A 53 20.92 -22.55 6.28
C VAL A 53 22.43 -22.58 6.10
N THR A 54 23.17 -22.39 7.19
CA THR A 54 24.64 -22.44 7.20
C THR A 54 25.13 -23.86 6.94
N GLY A 55 24.48 -24.88 7.52
CA GLY A 55 24.76 -26.30 7.27
C GLY A 55 24.52 -26.74 5.81
N LEU A 56 23.58 -26.10 5.11
CA LEU A 56 23.31 -26.34 3.68
C LEU A 56 24.17 -25.47 2.73
N GLY A 57 25.01 -24.56 3.25
CA GLY A 57 25.86 -23.69 2.43
C GLY A 57 25.10 -22.69 1.57
N LEU A 58 23.84 -22.37 1.92
CA LEU A 58 22.95 -21.55 1.10
C LEU A 58 23.21 -20.05 1.31
N TYR A 59 24.39 -19.57 0.92
CA TYR A 59 24.82 -18.18 1.13
C TYR A 59 23.88 -17.15 0.46
N HIS A 60 23.22 -17.55 -0.63
CA HIS A 60 22.27 -16.69 -1.36
C HIS A 60 20.95 -16.45 -0.62
N TYR A 61 20.62 -17.30 0.36
CA TYR A 61 19.39 -17.19 1.17
C TYR A 61 19.32 -15.83 1.89
N TRP A 62 20.44 -15.39 2.46
CA TRP A 62 20.53 -14.12 3.16
C TRP A 62 20.31 -12.91 2.25
N SER A 63 20.80 -12.97 1.01
CA SER A 63 20.57 -11.91 0.03
C SER A 63 19.08 -11.74 -0.26
N GLY A 64 18.33 -12.84 -0.38
CA GLY A 64 16.88 -12.80 -0.59
C GLY A 64 16.14 -12.15 0.57
N ILE A 65 16.49 -12.48 1.81
CA ILE A 65 15.89 -11.91 3.02
C ILE A 65 16.09 -10.39 3.09
N TYR A 66 17.29 -9.89 2.78
CA TYR A 66 17.54 -8.44 2.78
C TYR A 66 16.70 -7.70 1.75
N VAL A 67 16.53 -8.27 0.55
CA VAL A 67 15.68 -7.69 -0.50
C VAL A 67 14.21 -7.72 -0.08
N LEU A 68 13.75 -8.83 0.50
CA LEU A 68 12.38 -8.96 1.02
C LEU A 68 12.09 -7.96 2.14
N LEU A 69 13.05 -7.73 3.05
CA LEU A 69 12.92 -6.79 4.16
C LEU A 69 12.78 -5.34 3.64
N VAL A 70 13.66 -4.93 2.72
CA VAL A 70 13.65 -3.58 2.16
C VAL A 70 12.40 -3.35 1.29
N SER A 71 12.09 -4.30 0.40
CA SER A 71 10.93 -4.19 -0.50
C SER A 71 9.61 -4.15 0.27
N SER A 72 9.43 -4.99 1.29
CA SER A 72 8.21 -4.97 2.11
C SER A 72 8.05 -3.68 2.91
N ALA A 73 9.13 -3.14 3.47
CA ALA A 73 9.12 -1.84 4.14
C ALA A 73 8.73 -0.70 3.18
N LEU A 74 9.24 -0.70 1.94
CA LEU A 74 8.87 0.28 0.92
C LEU A 74 7.39 0.19 0.54
N VAL A 75 6.83 -1.03 0.42
CA VAL A 75 5.40 -1.23 0.15
C VAL A 75 4.56 -0.65 1.30
N MET A 76 4.93 -0.85 2.57
CA MET A 76 4.22 -0.24 3.70
C MET A 76 4.19 1.28 3.64
N ILE A 77 5.34 1.91 3.34
CA ILE A 77 5.47 3.36 3.27
C ILE A 77 4.65 3.92 2.10
N ASN A 78 4.76 3.30 0.93
CA ASN A 78 3.97 3.68 -0.25
C ASN A 78 2.48 3.54 0.02
N SER A 79 2.08 2.49 0.74
CA SER A 79 0.69 2.29 1.11
C SER A 79 0.17 3.34 2.09
N PHE A 80 0.97 3.76 3.06
CA PHE A 80 0.59 4.84 3.96
C PHE A 80 0.38 6.17 3.21
N MET A 81 1.28 6.50 2.27
CA MET A 81 1.18 7.72 1.45
C MET A 81 -0.04 7.71 0.52
N ALA A 82 -0.39 6.55 -0.06
CA ALA A 82 -1.58 6.42 -0.90
C ALA A 82 -2.89 6.63 -0.10
N CYS A 83 -2.92 6.19 1.17
CA CYS A 83 -4.02 6.52 2.08
C CYS A 83 -4.10 8.04 2.32
N CYS A 84 -2.97 8.70 2.64
CA CYS A 84 -2.94 10.16 2.79
C CYS A 84 -3.43 10.90 1.54
N GLY A 85 -3.02 10.47 0.34
CA GLY A 85 -3.46 11.07 -0.92
C GLY A 85 -4.98 11.00 -1.14
N ALA A 86 -5.63 9.91 -0.73
CA ALA A 86 -7.08 9.78 -0.78
C ALA A 86 -7.77 10.70 0.25
N TYR A 87 -7.25 10.78 1.48
CA TYR A 87 -7.76 11.69 2.52
C TYR A 87 -7.60 13.17 2.14
N PHE A 88 -6.56 13.55 1.39
CA PHE A 88 -6.38 14.93 0.96
C PHE A 88 -7.34 15.36 -0.17
N ARG A 89 -7.99 14.43 -0.88
CA ARG A 89 -8.98 14.74 -1.93
C ARG A 89 -10.35 15.15 -1.35
N SER A 90 -10.68 14.72 -0.13
CA SER A 90 -11.94 15.07 0.53
C SER A 90 -11.95 16.46 1.18
N LEU A 91 -10.78 17.06 1.44
CA LEU A 91 -10.66 18.39 2.05
C LEU A 91 -10.97 19.58 1.10
N PRO A 92 -10.53 19.63 -0.18
CA PRO A 92 -10.72 20.82 -1.02
C PRO A 92 -12.14 20.99 -1.56
N ILE A 93 -12.97 19.95 -1.63
CA ILE A 93 -14.34 20.08 -2.17
C ILE A 93 -15.28 20.70 -1.11
N LEU A 94 -15.09 20.40 0.18
CA LEU A 94 -15.90 20.99 1.25
C LEU A 94 -15.47 22.44 1.57
N LEU A 95 -14.17 22.75 1.45
CA LEU A 95 -13.67 24.13 1.61
C LEU A 95 -13.97 25.04 0.41
N ALA A 96 -14.01 24.51 -0.81
CA ALA A 96 -14.40 25.28 -2.00
C ALA A 96 -15.92 25.53 -2.09
N VAL A 97 -16.76 24.66 -1.51
CA VAL A 97 -18.22 24.85 -1.43
C VAL A 97 -18.63 25.74 -0.25
N GLY A 98 -17.87 25.75 0.85
CA GLY A 98 -18.10 26.66 2.00
C GLY A 98 -17.68 28.12 1.78
N TYR A 99 -17.03 28.42 0.66
CA TYR A 99 -16.65 29.77 0.24
C TYR A 99 -17.46 30.22 -1.00
N ARG A 100 -18.76 29.94 -1.00
CA ARG A 100 -19.72 30.55 -1.92
C ARG A 100 -21.02 30.91 -1.21
#